data_AF-A0A1I6BCZ9-F1
#
_entry.id   AF-A0A1I6BCZ9-F1
#
_cell.length_a   1.000
_cell.length_b   1.000
_cell.length_c   1.000
_cell.angle_alpha   90.00
_cell.angle_beta   90.00
_cell.angle_gamma   90.00
#
_symmetry.space_group_name_H-M   'P 1'
#
loop_
_entity.id
_entity.type
_entity.pdbx_description
1 polymer ?
#
loop_
_entity_poly.entity_id
_entity_poly.type
_entity_poly.pdbx_seq_one_letter_code
_entity_poly.pdbx_strand_id
1 'polypeptide(L)'
;MLTLSEGDTMNDGPHPGAAWRRTFGRWGEDLAARHLQAAGMVLLSRNWHCREGELDLVLSEGDRVIFCEVKTRSSTEYGTPAESVTPDKIDRVHRAAMRWLKEHRVGWCRIRYDVVTVYAPDGVEPVVRHLAGAF
;
A
#
# COMPACT_ATOMS: atom_id res chain seq x y z
N MET A 1 -12.42 -42.99 -17.30
CA MET A 1 -13.56 -42.44 -18.06
C MET A 1 -14.17 -41.36 -17.16
N LEU A 2 -13.55 -40.17 -17.16
CA LEU A 2 -14.04 -38.93 -17.81
C LEU A 2 -15.33 -38.43 -17.10
N THR A 3 -15.40 -37.24 -16.50
CA THR A 3 -14.80 -35.95 -16.88
C THR A 3 -14.77 -35.00 -15.68
N LEU A 4 -13.69 -34.22 -15.56
CA LEU A 4 -13.71 -32.92 -14.89
C LEU A 4 -14.71 -32.04 -15.62
N SER A 5 -15.61 -31.35 -14.91
CA SER A 5 -16.32 -30.20 -15.47
C SER A 5 -15.52 -28.95 -15.13
N GLU A 6 -14.64 -28.58 -16.06
CA GLU A 6 -14.17 -27.21 -16.28
C GLU A 6 -15.39 -26.29 -16.49
N GLY A 7 -15.34 -25.08 -15.93
CA GLY A 7 -16.31 -24.05 -16.29
C GLY A 7 -16.68 -23.09 -15.18
N ASP A 8 -15.70 -22.35 -14.66
CA ASP A 8 -15.87 -20.91 -14.36
C ASP A 8 -14.47 -20.28 -14.22
N THR A 9 -13.67 -20.42 -15.27
CA THR A 9 -12.52 -19.53 -15.48
C THR A 9 -13.08 -18.16 -15.81
N MET A 10 -13.16 -17.27 -14.82
CA MET A 10 -13.34 -15.85 -15.05
C MET A 10 -12.08 -15.32 -15.76
N ASN A 11 -12.11 -15.47 -17.08
CA ASN A 11 -11.59 -14.56 -18.09
C ASN A 11 -10.48 -13.58 -17.63
N ASP A 12 -9.25 -13.80 -18.11
CA ASP A 12 -8.13 -12.84 -18.13
C ASP A 12 -8.44 -11.62 -19.03
N GLY A 13 -9.55 -10.94 -18.75
CA GLY A 13 -10.05 -9.81 -19.52
C GLY A 13 -9.29 -8.51 -19.22
N PRO A 14 -9.36 -7.52 -20.13
CA PRO A 14 -8.70 -6.23 -19.93
C PRO A 14 -9.17 -5.57 -18.64
N HIS A 15 -8.24 -5.34 -17.70
CA HIS A 15 -8.55 -4.67 -16.44
C HIS A 15 -9.20 -3.30 -16.72
N PRO A 16 -10.34 -2.97 -16.08
CA PRO A 16 -11.13 -1.80 -16.43
C PRO A 16 -10.34 -0.51 -16.16
N GLY A 17 -10.73 0.58 -16.83
CA GLY A 17 -10.01 1.86 -16.81
C GLY A 17 -9.80 2.51 -15.43
N ALA A 18 -9.49 3.81 -15.41
CA ALA A 18 -9.03 4.53 -14.21
C ALA A 18 -9.89 4.33 -12.94
N ALA A 19 -11.21 4.15 -13.08
CA ALA A 19 -12.11 3.90 -11.96
C ALA A 19 -11.79 2.58 -11.23
N TRP A 20 -11.52 1.49 -11.96
CA TRP A 20 -11.18 0.20 -11.35
C TRP A 20 -9.84 0.27 -10.63
N ARG A 21 -8.80 0.85 -11.26
CA ARG A 21 -7.48 1.00 -10.62
C ARG A 21 -7.55 1.74 -9.29
N ARG A 22 -8.38 2.78 -9.21
CA ARG A 22 -8.61 3.54 -7.97
C ARG A 22 -9.35 2.71 -6.92
N THR A 23 -10.42 2.02 -7.30
CA THR A 23 -11.18 1.16 -6.37
C THR A 23 -10.31 0.00 -5.87
N PHE A 24 -9.53 -0.63 -6.75
CA PHE A 24 -8.61 -1.71 -6.43
C PHE A 24 -7.46 -1.23 -5.54
N GLY A 25 -6.90 -0.05 -5.82
CA GLY A 25 -5.91 0.61 -4.96
C GLY A 25 -6.44 0.83 -3.54
N ARG A 26 -7.61 1.46 -3.43
CA ARG A 26 -8.27 1.72 -2.13
C ARG A 26 -8.59 0.44 -1.36
N TRP A 27 -9.04 -0.61 -2.04
CA TRP A 27 -9.26 -1.92 -1.42
C TRP A 27 -7.95 -2.50 -0.85
N GLY A 28 -6.84 -2.36 -1.58
CA GLY A 28 -5.53 -2.76 -1.06
C GLY A 28 -5.05 -1.91 0.13
N GLU A 29 -5.29 -0.60 0.12
CA GLU A 29 -5.02 0.27 1.28
C GLU A 29 -5.83 -0.16 2.52
N ASP A 30 -7.09 -0.56 2.34
CA ASP A 30 -7.93 -1.07 3.43
C ASP A 30 -7.36 -2.37 4.01
N LEU A 31 -6.89 -3.29 3.16
CA LEU A 31 -6.23 -4.53 3.60
C LEU A 31 -4.91 -4.25 4.31
N ALA A 32 -4.08 -3.37 3.75
CA ALA A 32 -2.81 -2.97 4.34
C ALA A 32 -3.02 -2.35 5.73
N ALA A 33 -3.97 -1.43 5.86
CA ALA A 33 -4.29 -0.82 7.15
C ALA A 33 -4.74 -1.86 8.18
N ARG A 34 -5.65 -2.79 7.81
CA ARG A 34 -6.08 -3.87 8.72
C ARG A 34 -4.92 -4.75 9.15
N HIS A 35 -4.04 -5.12 8.21
CA HIS A 35 -2.86 -5.94 8.50
C HIS A 35 -1.93 -5.26 9.51
N LEU A 36 -1.61 -3.98 9.30
CA LEU A 36 -0.75 -3.21 10.20
C LEU A 36 -1.40 -2.95 11.57
N GLN A 37 -2.72 -2.72 11.59
CA GLN A 37 -3.47 -2.59 12.85
C GLN A 37 -3.50 -3.90 13.64
N ALA A 38 -3.65 -5.04 12.97
CA ALA A 38 -3.55 -6.36 13.60
C ALA A 38 -2.14 -6.64 14.17
N ALA A 39 -1.10 -6.02 13.60
CA ALA A 39 0.26 -6.03 14.13
C ALA A 39 0.48 -5.05 15.32
N GLY A 40 -0.57 -4.35 15.78
CA GLY A 40 -0.53 -3.48 16.95
C GLY A 40 -0.27 -1.99 16.65
N MET A 41 -0.21 -1.60 15.37
CA MET A 41 -0.03 -0.20 14.99
C MET A 41 -1.35 0.57 15.02
N VAL A 42 -1.30 1.86 15.35
CA VAL A 42 -2.48 2.73 15.34
C VAL A 42 -2.51 3.55 14.06
N LEU A 43 -3.60 3.47 13.30
CA LEU A 43 -3.79 4.28 12.10
C LEU A 43 -4.09 5.74 12.48
N LEU A 44 -3.24 6.67 12.04
CA LEU A 44 -3.36 8.12 12.28
C LEU A 44 -3.96 8.87 11.08
N SER A 45 -3.62 8.44 9.87
CA SER A 45 -4.17 9.03 8.64
C SER A 45 -4.17 8.01 7.50
N ARG A 46 -5.10 8.18 6.56
CA ARG A 46 -5.18 7.42 5.30
C ARG A 46 -5.40 8.37 4.15
N ASN A 47 -4.76 8.09 3.02
CA ASN A 47 -4.85 8.86 1.78
C ASN A 47 -4.75 10.37 2.03
N TRP A 48 -3.72 10.77 2.79
CA TRP A 48 -3.51 12.15 3.18
C TRP A 48 -2.77 12.89 2.07
N HIS A 49 -3.31 14.03 1.66
CA HIS A 49 -2.76 14.83 0.56
C HIS A 49 -2.32 16.21 1.05
N CYS A 50 -1.20 16.67 0.50
CA CYS A 50 -0.75 18.05 0.62
C CYS A 50 -0.22 18.54 -0.72
N ARG A 51 0.23 19.80 -0.76
CA ARG A 51 0.83 20.39 -1.97
C ARG A 51 2.11 19.66 -2.40
N GLU A 52 2.85 19.10 -1.44
CA GLU A 52 4.14 18.44 -1.66
C GLU A 52 4.04 16.99 -2.15
N GLY A 53 2.88 16.35 -2.01
CA GLY A 53 2.67 14.94 -2.32
C GLY A 53 1.51 14.31 -1.55
N GLU A 54 1.52 12.99 -1.47
CA GLU A 54 0.51 12.18 -0.79
C GLU A 54 1.18 11.12 0.10
N LEU A 55 0.44 10.69 1.12
CA LEU A 55 0.80 9.61 2.04
C LEU A 55 -0.36 8.61 2.10
N ASP A 56 -0.10 7.36 1.71
CA ASP A 56 -1.15 6.34 1.66
C ASP A 56 -1.63 6.01 3.08
N LEU A 57 -0.71 5.65 3.98
CA LEU A 57 -1.01 5.40 5.40
C LEU A 57 0.02 6.10 6.29
N VAL A 58 -0.47 6.66 7.39
CA VAL A 58 0.36 7.14 8.51
C VAL A 58 -0.07 6.42 9.77
N LEU A 59 0.86 5.77 10.45
CA LEU A 59 0.60 4.97 11.65
C LEU A 59 1.52 5.38 12.81
N SER A 60 1.17 4.96 14.02
CA SER A 60 2.09 4.99 15.17
C SER A 60 2.35 3.62 15.77
N GLU A 61 3.56 3.48 16.31
CA GLU A 61 4.05 2.36 17.10
C GLU A 61 4.97 2.91 18.20
N GLY A 62 4.47 3.02 19.43
CA GLY A 62 5.22 3.65 20.52
C GLY A 62 5.56 5.12 20.26
N ASP A 63 6.86 5.46 20.27
CA ASP A 63 7.38 6.81 20.01
C ASP A 63 7.64 7.11 18.53
N ARG A 64 7.17 6.22 17.63
CA ARG A 64 7.44 6.25 16.21
C ARG A 64 6.20 6.58 15.39
N VAL A 65 6.37 7.46 14.41
CA VAL A 65 5.45 7.64 13.29
C VAL A 65 5.97 6.86 12.09
N ILE A 66 5.09 6.08 11.49
CA ILE A 66 5.39 5.22 10.34
C ILE A 66 4.62 5.76 9.14
N PHE A 67 5.35 6.09 8.07
CA PHE A 67 4.77 6.45 6.79
C PHE A 67 4.84 5.23 5.88
N CYS A 68 3.70 4.69 5.51
CA CYS A 68 3.64 3.44 4.76
C CYS A 68 3.04 3.67 3.37
N GLU A 69 3.82 3.34 2.33
CA GLU A 69 3.34 3.27 0.95
C GLU A 69 2.68 1.91 0.69
N VAL A 70 1.56 1.87 -0.02
CA VAL A 70 0.82 0.66 -0.34
C VAL A 70 0.85 0.37 -1.85
N LYS A 71 1.26 -0.85 -2.21
CA LYS A 71 1.31 -1.31 -3.60
C LYS A 71 0.38 -2.50 -3.81
N THR A 72 -0.75 -2.26 -4.48
CA THR A 72 -1.72 -3.31 -4.86
C THR A 72 -1.46 -3.82 -6.27
N ARG A 73 -1.47 -5.14 -6.47
CA ARG A 73 -1.21 -5.81 -7.76
C ARG A 73 -2.16 -6.99 -7.97
N SER A 74 -2.64 -7.16 -9.21
CA SER A 74 -3.49 -8.27 -9.65
C SER A 74 -2.75 -9.34 -10.47
N SER A 75 -1.54 -9.05 -10.96
CA SER A 75 -0.72 -10.00 -11.71
C SER A 75 0.77 -9.86 -11.39
N THR A 76 1.53 -10.92 -11.67
CA THR A 76 3.00 -10.95 -11.57
C THR A 76 3.69 -10.52 -12.87
N GLU A 77 2.95 -10.35 -13.98
CA GLU A 77 3.51 -10.08 -15.32
C GLU A 77 4.13 -8.69 -15.50
N TYR A 78 4.03 -7.81 -14.50
CA TYR A 78 4.74 -6.53 -14.48
C TYR A 78 5.74 -6.44 -13.32
N GLY A 79 6.99 -6.84 -13.62
CA GLY A 79 8.22 -6.22 -13.10
C GLY A 79 8.89 -6.83 -11.86
N THR A 80 10.01 -7.52 -12.07
CA THR A 80 11.22 -7.44 -11.23
C THR A 80 12.18 -6.51 -11.98
N PRO A 81 12.52 -5.27 -11.55
CA PRO A 81 13.09 -4.80 -10.26
C PRO A 81 12.15 -3.83 -9.50
N ALA A 82 10.84 -3.98 -9.71
CA ALA A 82 9.81 -2.96 -9.50
C ALA A 82 9.26 -2.83 -8.06
N GLU A 83 9.89 -3.46 -7.08
CA GLU A 83 9.61 -3.20 -5.65
C GLU A 83 10.23 -1.88 -5.18
N SER A 84 11.27 -1.39 -5.87
CA SER A 84 11.98 -0.15 -5.53
C SER A 84 11.08 1.07 -5.68
N VAL A 85 10.83 1.76 -4.57
CA VAL A 85 10.32 3.14 -4.57
C VAL A 85 11.37 3.99 -5.29
N THR A 86 10.99 4.69 -6.36
CA THR A 86 11.95 5.50 -7.12
C THR A 86 12.47 6.66 -6.27
N PRO A 87 13.69 7.19 -6.51
CA PRO A 87 14.20 8.34 -5.77
C PRO A 87 13.23 9.53 -5.75
N ASP A 88 12.59 9.83 -6.89
CA ASP A 88 11.59 10.90 -6.97
C ASP A 88 10.35 10.65 -6.07
N LYS A 89 9.95 9.38 -5.93
CA LYS A 89 8.82 9.00 -5.06
C LYS A 89 9.24 9.06 -3.59
N ILE A 90 10.45 8.60 -3.25
CA ILE A 90 11.03 8.76 -1.91
C ILE A 90 11.04 10.24 -1.51
N ASP A 91 11.55 11.11 -2.37
CA ASP A 91 11.62 12.54 -2.15
C ASP A 91 10.25 13.20 -1.94
N ARG A 92 9.23 12.77 -2.70
CA ARG A 92 7.84 13.24 -2.50
C ARG A 92 7.29 12.79 -1.16
N VAL A 93 7.47 11.53 -0.80
CA VAL A 93 7.02 10.97 0.48
C VAL A 93 7.70 11.68 1.64
N HIS A 94 9.02 11.92 1.59
CA HIS A 94 9.74 12.66 2.62
C HIS A 94 9.20 14.08 2.82
N ARG A 95 8.95 14.83 1.74
CA ARG A 95 8.37 16.17 1.85
C ARG A 95 6.96 16.16 2.43
N ALA A 96 6.12 15.22 1.99
CA ALA A 96 4.77 15.06 2.52
C ALA A 96 4.79 14.66 4.00
N ALA A 97 5.67 13.73 4.40
CA ALA A 97 5.87 13.31 5.78
C ALA A 97 6.28 14.49 6.68
N MET A 98 7.25 15.29 6.25
CA MET A 98 7.68 16.48 7.00
C MET A 98 6.54 17.49 7.18
N ARG A 99 5.69 17.66 6.15
CA ARG A 99 4.51 18.51 6.25
C ARG A 99 3.49 17.93 7.24
N TRP A 100 3.22 16.63 7.17
CA TRP A 100 2.31 15.94 8.08
C TRP A 100 2.77 16.07 9.55
N LEU A 101 4.05 15.83 9.84
CA LEU A 101 4.62 15.95 11.19
C LEU A 101 4.50 17.36 11.75
N LYS A 102 4.75 18.38 10.93
CA LYS A 102 4.63 19.79 11.32
C LYS A 102 3.18 20.14 11.65
N GLU A 103 2.24 19.70 10.81
CA GLU A 103 0.81 19.96 10.98
C GLU A 103 0.26 19.33 12.26
N HIS A 104 0.70 18.11 12.56
CA HIS A 104 0.28 17.36 13.74
C HIS A 104 1.12 17.67 14.99
N ARG A 105 2.14 18.55 14.89
CA ARG A 105 3.01 18.99 15.99
C ARG A 105 3.77 17.83 16.69
N VAL A 106 4.16 16.83 15.91
CA VAL A 106 4.85 15.60 16.39
C VAL A 106 6.23 15.41 15.76
N GLY A 107 6.91 16.51 15.39
CA GLY A 107 8.25 16.47 14.79
C GLY A 107 9.37 15.93 15.70
N TRP A 108 9.06 15.55 16.94
CA TRP A 108 9.98 14.92 17.89
C TRP A 108 9.94 13.39 17.82
N CYS A 109 8.94 12.80 17.17
CA CYS A 109 8.81 11.35 17.07
C CYS A 109 9.91 10.74 16.18
N ARG A 110 10.24 9.48 16.45
CA ARG A 110 11.05 8.69 15.52
C ARG A 110 10.25 8.44 14.24
N ILE A 111 10.93 8.37 13.11
CA ILE A 111 10.28 8.15 11.81
C ILE A 111 10.73 6.79 11.25
N ARG A 112 9.86 6.12 10.50
CA ARG A 112 10.20 4.96 9.67
C ARG A 112 9.34 5.01 8.40
N TYR A 113 9.94 4.69 7.26
CA TYR A 113 9.21 4.55 6.01
C TYR A 113 9.07 3.07 5.68
N ASP A 114 7.83 2.64 5.51
CA ASP A 114 7.48 1.24 5.28
C ASP A 114 6.84 1.08 3.89
N VAL A 115 6.85 -0.14 3.39
CA VAL A 115 6.08 -0.53 2.20
C VAL A 115 5.20 -1.71 2.56
N VAL A 116 3.95 -1.68 2.15
CA VAL A 116 3.08 -2.87 2.13
C VAL A 116 2.78 -3.24 0.68
N THR A 117 2.98 -4.50 0.34
CA THR A 117 2.52 -5.06 -0.93
C THR A 117 1.28 -5.90 -0.69
N VAL A 118 0.27 -5.70 -1.53
CA VAL A 118 -0.97 -6.49 -1.57
C VAL A 118 -1.02 -7.16 -2.93
N TYR A 119 -0.75 -8.46 -2.94
CA TYR A 119 -0.87 -9.29 -4.14
C TYR A 119 -2.21 -10.00 -4.12
N ALA A 120 -3.04 -9.73 -5.13
CA ALA A 120 -4.43 -10.17 -5.20
C ALA A 120 -4.81 -10.58 -6.63
N PRO A 121 -4.34 -11.75 -7.09
CA PRO A 121 -4.81 -12.31 -8.35
C PRO A 121 -6.27 -12.75 -8.22
N ASP A 122 -6.97 -12.81 -9.35
CA ASP A 122 -8.40 -13.13 -9.35
C ASP A 122 -8.67 -14.54 -8.83
N GLY A 123 -9.74 -14.70 -8.04
CA GLY A 123 -10.12 -15.98 -7.42
C GLY A 123 -9.15 -16.52 -6.37
N VAL A 124 -8.12 -15.76 -5.96
CA VAL A 124 -7.12 -16.20 -4.97
C VAL A 124 -7.15 -15.28 -3.76
N GLU A 125 -6.97 -15.87 -2.57
CA GLU A 125 -6.86 -15.10 -1.33
C GLU A 125 -5.66 -14.12 -1.40
N PRO A 126 -5.87 -12.83 -1.11
CA PRO A 126 -4.81 -11.84 -1.18
C PRO A 126 -3.67 -12.13 -0.18
N VAL A 127 -2.45 -11.93 -0.64
CA VAL A 127 -1.25 -12.00 0.19
C VAL A 127 -0.79 -10.58 0.50
N VAL A 128 -0.77 -10.25 1.79
CA VAL A 128 -0.25 -8.97 2.30
C VAL A 128 1.14 -9.19 2.87
N ARG A 129 2.12 -8.39 2.44
CA ARG A 129 3.48 -8.38 2.99
C ARG A 129 3.85 -6.98 3.44
N HIS A 130 4.38 -6.88 4.65
CA HIS A 130 4.90 -5.64 5.23
C HIS A 130 6.43 -5.66 5.24
N LEU A 131 7.03 -4.65 4.62
CA LEU A 131 8.46 -4.38 4.65
C LEU A 131 8.71 -3.14 5.50
N ALA A 132 9.23 -3.35 6.71
CA ALA A 132 9.58 -2.27 7.63
C ALA A 132 10.93 -1.63 7.24
N GLY A 133 11.02 -0.30 7.29
CA GLY A 133 12.27 0.42 7.01
C GLY A 133 12.74 0.26 5.56
N ALA A 134 11.82 0.37 4.62
CA ALA A 134 12.05 0.12 3.21
C ALA A 134 12.95 1.18 2.54
N PHE A 135 12.96 2.43 3.03
CA PHE A 135 13.79 3.52 2.53
C PHE A 135 13.95 4.65 3.56
#